data_AF-A0A958DBX0-F1
#
_entry.id   AF-A0A958DBX0-F1
#
_cell.length_a   1.000
_cell.length_b   1.000
_cell.length_c   1.000
_cell.angle_alpha   90.00
_cell.angle_beta   90.00
_cell.angle_gamma   90.00
#
_symmetry.space_group_name_H-M   'P 1'
#
loop_
_entity.id
_entity.type
_entity.pdbx_description
1 polymer ?
#
loop_
_entity_poly.entity_id
_entity_poly.type
_entity_poly.pdbx_seq_one_letter_code
_entity_poly.pdbx_strand_id
1 'polypeptide(L)' 'DTQRLIESTAEEARQLTIDTLRTMMPGGGFIASPSHDYLLPETPVENVIIMYETIREYGAYA' A
#
# COMPACT_ATOMS: atom_id res chain seq x y z
N ASP A 1 -2.41 6.44 -2.04
CA ASP A 1 -2.04 7.87 -1.92
C ASP A 1 -0.54 7.95 -1.69
N THR A 2 0.20 8.46 -2.68
CA THR A 2 1.67 8.52 -2.64
C THR A 2 2.17 9.47 -1.55
N GLN A 3 1.48 10.59 -1.30
CA GLN A 3 1.93 11.57 -0.31
C GLN A 3 1.93 10.96 1.10
N ARG A 4 0.88 10.22 1.44
CA ARG A 4 0.80 9.55 2.75
C ARG A 4 1.88 8.49 2.96
N LEU A 5 2.34 7.85 1.90
CA LEU A 5 3.42 6.86 1.97
C LEU A 5 4.80 7.51 2.18
N ILE A 6 4.97 8.77 1.74
CA ILE A 6 6.18 9.57 1.96
C ILE A 6 6.26 10.04 3.40
N GLU A 7 5.15 10.53 3.94
CA GLU A 7 5.09 11.18 5.25
C GLU A 7 4.95 10.20 6.44
N SER A 8 4.68 8.93 6.18
CA SER A 8 4.42 7.91 7.20
C SER A 8 5.69 7.23 7.73
N THR A 9 5.60 6.67 8.93
CA THR A 9 6.48 5.60 9.40
C THR A 9 6.17 4.26 8.70
N ALA A 10 7.05 3.27 8.85
CA ALA A 10 6.83 1.92 8.33
C ALA A 10 5.55 1.26 8.88
N GLU A 11 5.26 1.44 10.17
CA GLU A 11 4.05 0.88 10.79
C GLU A 11 2.79 1.57 10.28
N GLU A 12 2.83 2.90 10.12
CA GLU A 12 1.74 3.63 9.50
C GLU A 12 1.54 3.23 8.04
N ALA A 13 2.62 2.99 7.27
CA ALA A 13 2.54 2.48 5.89
C ALA A 13 1.86 1.10 5.81
N ARG A 14 2.16 0.20 6.78
CA ARG A 14 1.45 -1.09 6.92
C ARG A 14 -0.04 -0.85 7.15
N GLN A 15 -0.40 -0.04 8.13
CA GLN A 15 -1.80 0.22 8.47
C GLN A 15 -2.57 0.87 7.31
N LEU A 16 -1.94 1.85 6.63
CA LEU A 16 -2.45 2.49 5.42
C LEU A 16 -2.77 1.47 4.32
N THR A 17 -1.88 0.51 4.13
CA THR A 17 -2.04 -0.56 3.14
C THR A 17 -3.20 -1.48 3.52
N ILE A 18 -3.29 -1.89 4.79
CA ILE A 18 -4.39 -2.72 5.31
C ILE A 18 -5.74 -2.00 5.12
N ASP A 19 -5.82 -0.73 5.46
CA ASP A 19 -7.07 0.04 5.35
C ASP A 19 -7.49 0.18 3.89
N THR A 20 -6.53 0.41 2.99
CA THR A 20 -6.79 0.43 1.54
C THR A 20 -7.35 -0.90 1.05
N LEU A 21 -6.71 -2.01 1.42
CA LEU A 21 -7.16 -3.36 1.04
C LEU A 21 -8.58 -3.64 1.57
N ARG A 22 -8.85 -3.33 2.85
CA ARG A 22 -10.17 -3.50 3.46
C ARG A 22 -11.27 -2.72 2.75
N THR A 23 -10.96 -1.51 2.28
CA THR A 23 -11.92 -0.68 1.55
C THR A 23 -12.11 -1.14 0.11
N MET A 24 -11.02 -1.50 -0.58
CA MET A 24 -11.03 -1.67 -2.04
C MET A 24 -11.24 -3.12 -2.50
N MET A 25 -10.85 -4.11 -1.70
CA MET A 25 -10.95 -5.52 -2.09
C MET A 25 -12.37 -6.11 -2.10
N PRO A 26 -13.32 -5.72 -1.22
CA PRO A 26 -14.65 -6.34 -1.19
C PRO A 26 -15.32 -6.31 -2.56
N GLY A 27 -15.88 -7.46 -2.98
CA GLY A 27 -16.48 -7.62 -4.32
C GLY A 27 -15.54 -8.24 -5.37
N GLY A 28 -14.24 -8.37 -5.08
CA GLY A 28 -13.29 -9.02 -5.96
C GLY A 28 -12.74 -8.11 -7.08
N GLY A 29 -11.71 -8.59 -7.77
CA GLY A 29 -11.16 -7.91 -8.95
C GLY A 29 -10.29 -6.69 -8.68
N PHE A 30 -10.01 -6.36 -7.41
CA PHE A 30 -9.09 -5.27 -7.07
C PHE A 30 -7.64 -5.67 -7.36
N ILE A 31 -6.91 -4.77 -8.01
CA ILE A 31 -5.47 -4.90 -8.24
C ILE A 31 -4.78 -3.77 -7.49
N ALA A 32 -4.01 -4.11 -6.46
CA ALA A 32 -3.23 -3.13 -5.71
C ALA A 32 -2.09 -2.58 -6.60
N SER A 33 -2.22 -1.31 -7.01
CA SER A 33 -1.29 -0.61 -7.89
C SER A 33 -1.12 0.85 -7.41
N PRO A 34 0.04 1.48 -7.66
CA PRO A 34 0.19 2.92 -7.49
C PRO A 34 -0.88 3.70 -8.28
N SER A 35 -1.34 4.82 -7.73
CA SER A 35 -2.30 5.73 -8.40
C SER A 35 -1.63 6.74 -9.32
N HIS A 36 -0.30 6.80 -9.32
CA HIS A 36 0.52 7.71 -10.11
C HIS A 36 1.68 6.93 -10.75
N ASP A 37 2.14 7.42 -11.91
CA ASP A 37 3.09 6.70 -12.76
C ASP A 37 4.52 6.59 -12.19
N TYR A 38 4.88 7.46 -11.23
CA TYR A 38 6.24 7.56 -10.70
C TYR A 38 6.26 7.47 -9.18
N LEU A 39 7.28 6.77 -8.67
CA LEU A 39 7.66 6.82 -7.26
C LEU A 39 8.59 8.02 -7.05
N LEU A 40 8.19 8.92 -6.16
CA LEU A 40 8.99 10.11 -5.84
C LEU A 40 10.22 9.71 -5.00
N PRO A 41 11.40 10.32 -5.22
CA PRO A 41 12.64 10.03 -4.48
C PRO A 41 12.51 10.17 -2.97
N GLU A 42 11.59 11.01 -2.51
CA GLU A 42 11.30 11.26 -1.10
C GLU A 42 10.60 10.07 -0.44
N THR A 43 10.07 9.11 -1.21
CA THR A 43 9.38 7.94 -0.65
C THR A 43 10.38 7.02 0.02
N PRO A 44 10.27 6.77 1.34
CA PRO A 44 11.17 5.85 2.02
C PRO A 44 11.05 4.44 1.42
N VAL A 45 12.20 3.85 1.06
CA VAL A 45 12.25 2.50 0.48
C VAL A 45 11.62 1.47 1.41
N GLU A 46 11.81 1.60 2.72
CA GLU A 46 11.22 0.73 3.72
C GLU A 46 9.68 0.74 3.65
N ASN A 47 9.06 1.92 3.50
CA ASN A 47 7.61 2.04 3.39
C ASN A 47 7.08 1.33 2.13
N VAL A 48 7.82 1.39 1.02
CA VAL A 48 7.47 0.67 -0.22
C VAL A 48 7.56 -0.84 -0.01
N ILE A 49 8.62 -1.33 0.63
CA ILE A 49 8.80 -2.76 0.93
C ILE A 49 7.66 -3.25 1.83
N ILE A 50 7.37 -2.53 2.91
CA ILE A 50 6.30 -2.86 3.85
C ILE A 50 4.93 -2.87 3.15
N MET A 51 4.65 -1.92 2.26
CA MET A 51 3.44 -1.91 1.44
C MET A 51 3.33 -3.21 0.62
N TYR A 52 4.37 -3.60 -0.12
CA TYR A 52 4.36 -4.83 -0.91
C TYR A 52 4.25 -6.10 -0.06
N GLU A 53 4.92 -6.17 1.08
CA GLU A 53 4.79 -7.29 2.03
C GLU A 53 3.37 -7.41 2.58
N THR A 54 2.79 -6.28 2.98
CA THR A 54 1.41 -6.22 3.48
C THR A 54 0.40 -6.63 2.41
N ILE A 55 0.59 -6.21 1.15
CA ILE A 55 -0.24 -6.68 0.03
C ILE A 55 -0.11 -8.19 -0.17
N ARG A 56 1.10 -8.76 -0.06
CA ARG A 56 1.29 -10.21 -0.19
C ARG A 56 0.62 -11.00 0.93
N GLU A 57 0.59 -10.45 2.14
CA GLU A 57 0.02 -11.10 3.33
C GLU A 57 -1.52 -11.01 3.38
N TYR A 58 -2.08 -9.83 3.05
CA TYR A 58 -3.51 -9.55 3.24
C TYR A 58 -4.30 -9.36 1.94
N GLY A 59 -3.62 -9.27 0.79
CA GLY A 59 -4.22 -8.93 -0.50
C GLY A 59 -4.75 -10.11 -1.32
N ALA A 60 -4.69 -11.33 -0.77
CA ALA A 60 -5.20 -12.52 -1.45
C ALA A 60 -6.70 -12.69 -1.20
N TYR A 61 -7.42 -13.10 -2.24
CA TYR A 61 -8.79 -13.60 -2.12
C TYR A 61 -8.77 -15.08 -1.73
N ALA A 62 -9.79 -15.51 -0.98
CA ALA A 62 -10.01 -16.92 -0.65
C ALA A 62 -10.54 -17.72 -1.86
#